data_AF-A0A7L4GCH4-F1
#
_entry.id   AF-A0A7L4GCH4-F1
#
_cell.length_a   1.000
_cell.length_b   1.000
_cell.length_c   1.000
_cell.angle_alpha   90.00
_cell.angle_beta   90.00
_cell.angle_gamma   90.00
#
_symmetry.space_group_name_H-M   'P 1'
#
loop_
_entity.id
_entity.type
_entity.pdbx_description
1 polymer ?
#
loop_
_entity_poly.entity_id
_entity_poly.type
_entity_poly.pdbx_seq_one_letter_code
_entity_poly.pdbx_strand_id
1 'polypeptide(L)' 'NQRLQEMLRTMCGARGAELCPIDERYCQDNGAMIAQAGWEMLRAGQTTPVDQSGITQR' A
#
# COMPACT_ATOMS: atom_id res chain seq x y z
N ASN A 1 13.34 5.09 7.21
CA ASN A 1 13.87 6.31 7.85
C ASN A 1 13.22 6.45 9.23
N GLN A 2 13.99 6.25 10.31
CA GLN A 2 13.46 6.25 11.68
C GLN A 2 13.01 7.65 12.14
N ARG A 3 13.77 8.69 11.79
CA ARG A 3 13.43 10.08 12.14
C ARG A 3 12.09 10.51 11.55
N LEU A 4 11.81 10.11 10.31
CA LEU A 4 10.52 10.37 9.67
C LEU A 4 9.38 9.68 10.42
N GLN A 5 9.54 8.42 10.84
CA GLN A 5 8.51 7.73 11.62
C GLN A 5 8.25 8.39 12.97
N GLU A 6 9.27 8.91 13.66
CA GLU A 6 9.09 9.68 14.90
C GLU A 6 8.25 10.94 14.68
N MET A 7 8.57 11.72 13.64
CA MET A 7 7.82 12.93 13.29
C MET A 7 6.35 12.60 13.00
N LEU A 8 6.10 11.50 12.29
CA LEU A 8 4.75 11.02 12.01
C LEU A 8 4.02 10.57 13.28
N ARG A 9 4.67 9.86 14.21
CA ARG A 9 4.05 9.48 15.49
C ARG A 9 3.60 10.69 16.29
N THR A 10 4.44 11.73 16.39
CA THR A 10 4.07 12.98 17.07
C THR A 10 2.86 13.64 16.40
N MET A 11 2.85 13.69 15.08
CA MET A 11 1.77 14.29 14.29
C MET A 11 0.44 13.53 14.43
N CYS A 12 0.46 12.19 14.40
CA CYS A 12 -0.70 11.33 14.62
C CYS A 12 -1.23 11.43 16.05
N GLY A 13 -0.35 11.36 17.05
CA GLY A 13 -0.74 11.46 18.46
C GLY A 13 -1.43 12.78 18.81
N ALA A 14 -0.95 13.90 18.26
CA ALA A 14 -1.60 15.21 18.41
C ALA A 14 -3.01 15.29 17.82
N ARG A 15 -3.40 14.35 16.94
CA ARG A 15 -4.71 14.27 16.28
C ARG A 15 -5.57 13.12 16.79
N GLY A 16 -5.14 12.42 17.85
CA GLY A 16 -5.84 11.23 18.33
C GLY A 16 -5.83 10.07 17.34
N ALA A 17 -4.84 10.02 16.44
CA ALA A 17 -4.65 8.96 15.46
C ALA A 17 -3.44 8.09 15.82
N GLU A 18 -3.43 6.86 15.31
CA GLU A 18 -2.32 5.92 15.47
C GLU A 18 -1.50 5.83 14.17
N LEU A 19 -0.17 5.78 14.30
CA LEU A 19 0.70 5.48 13.17
C LEU A 19 0.82 3.96 13.03
N CYS A 20 0.47 3.43 11.86
CA CYS A 20 0.62 2.01 11.54
C CYS A 20 1.77 1.79 10.53
N PRO A 21 3.04 1.71 10.98
CA PRO A 21 4.14 1.43 10.07
C PRO A 21 4.07 -0.03 9.61
N ILE A 22 4.44 -0.26 8.35
CA ILE A 22 4.63 -1.60 7.80
C ILE A 22 6.06 -2.07 8.08
N ASP A 23 6.26 -3.37 8.19
CA ASP A 23 7.58 -4.00 8.23
C ASP A 23 8.47 -3.47 7.08
N GLU A 24 9.72 -3.15 7.41
CA GLU A 24 10.66 -2.50 6.49
C GLU A 24 10.92 -3.30 5.22
N ARG A 25 10.76 -4.62 5.26
CA ARG A 25 10.91 -5.52 4.10
C ARG A 25 9.87 -5.25 3.02
N TYR A 26 8.71 -4.69 3.38
CA TYR A 26 7.63 -4.35 2.46
C TYR A 26 7.52 -2.84 2.18
N CYS A 27 8.46 -2.04 2.68
CA CYS A 27 8.47 -0.59 2.44
C CYS A 27 9.02 -0.20 1.06
N GLN A 28 9.75 -1.11 0.40
CA GLN A 28 10.17 -0.94 -1.00
C GLN A 28 9.19 -1.58 -1.96
N ASP A 29 9.35 -1.31 -3.25
CA ASP A 29 8.57 -1.95 -4.30
C ASP A 29 8.72 -3.48 -4.23
N ASN A 30 7.58 -4.15 -4.06
CA ASN A 30 7.54 -5.60 -3.90
C ASN A 30 6.31 -6.20 -4.59
N GLY A 31 6.38 -7.48 -4.94
CA GLY A 31 5.26 -8.18 -5.55
C GLY A 31 4.09 -8.42 -4.58
N ALA A 32 4.32 -8.40 -3.27
CA ALA A 32 3.28 -8.70 -2.28
C ALA A 32 2.21 -7.61 -2.23
N MET A 33 2.58 -6.33 -2.34
CA MET A 33 1.59 -5.23 -2.43
C MET A 33 0.73 -5.33 -3.70
N ILE A 34 1.32 -5.75 -4.84
CA ILE A 34 0.60 -5.95 -6.09
C ILE A 34 -0.38 -7.13 -5.97
N ALA A 35 0.08 -8.25 -5.41
CA ALA A 35 -0.74 -9.43 -5.19
C ALA A 35 -1.90 -9.16 -4.20
N GLN A 36 -1.65 -8.42 -3.12
CA GLN A 36 -2.68 -8.06 -2.15
C GLN A 36 -3.76 -7.16 -2.77
N ALA A 37 -3.37 -6.15 -3.55
CA ALA A 37 -4.33 -5.32 -4.28
C ALA A 37 -5.15 -6.14 -5.28
N GLY A 38 -4.50 -7.02 -6.06
CA GLY A 38 -5.19 -7.92 -6.99
C GLY A 38 -6.14 -8.89 -6.31
N TRP A 39 -5.78 -9.40 -5.12
CA TRP A 39 -6.66 -10.25 -4.31
C TRP A 39 -7.91 -9.50 -3.85
N GLU A 40 -7.78 -8.27 -3.35
CA GLU A 40 -8.94 -7.48 -2.94
C GLU A 40 -9.83 -7.10 -4.13
N MET A 41 -9.25 -6.79 -5.29
CA MET A 41 -10.00 -6.56 -6.54
C MET A 41 -10.82 -7.79 -6.93
N LEU A 42 -10.20 -8.97 -6.96
CA LEU A 42 -10.86 -10.22 -7.30
C LEU A 42 -11.99 -10.53 -6.29
N ARG A 43 -11.74 -10.36 -4.99
CA ARG A 43 -12.75 -10.54 -3.93
C ARG A 43 -13.93 -9.59 -4.08
N ALA A 44 -13.70 -8.37 -4.56
CA ALA A 44 -14.73 -7.39 -4.86
C ALA A 44 -15.43 -7.63 -6.22
N GLY A 45 -15.08 -8.71 -6.94
CA GLY A 45 -15.67 -9.05 -8.24
C GLY A 45 -15.08 -8.29 -9.43
N GLN A 46 -14.00 -7.53 -9.23
CA GLN A 46 -13.31 -6.84 -10.32
C GLN A 46 -12.41 -7.82 -11.06
N THR A 47 -12.59 -7.93 -12.37
CA THR A 47 -11.76 -8.76 -13.25
C THR A 47 -11.49 -8.01 -14.55
N THR A 48 -10.33 -8.24 -15.14
CA THR A 48 -9.91 -7.62 -16.41
C THR A 48 -9.62 -8.73 -17.42
N PRO A 49 -10.36 -8.79 -18.53
CA PRO A 49 -10.02 -9.65 -19.67
C PRO A 49 -8.61 -9.38 -20.18
N VAL A 50 -7.91 -10.40 -20.66
CA VAL A 50 -6.51 -10.29 -21.09
C VAL A 50 -6.34 -9.31 -22.25
N ASP A 51 -7.29 -9.29 -23.19
CA ASP A 51 -7.33 -8.36 -24.33
C ASP A 51 -7.59 -6.90 -23.93
N GLN A 52 -8.11 -6.68 -22.72
CA GLN A 52 -8.29 -5.35 -22.12
C GLN A 52 -7.19 -5.01 -21.11
N SER A 53 -6.22 -5.90 -20.89
CA SER A 53 -5.06 -5.63 -20.06
C SER A 53 -4.00 -4.86 -20.85
N GLY A 54 -3.27 -3.98 -20.18
CA GLY A 54 -2.24 -3.16 -20.81
C GLY A 54 -1.39 -2.44 -19.78
N ILE A 55 -0.34 -1.79 -20.27
CA ILE A 55 0.54 -0.96 -19.44
C ILE A 55 0.17 0.49 -19.70
N THR A 56 -0.10 1.24 -18.64
CA THR A 56 -0.09 2.71 -18.72
C THR A 56 1.10 3.26 -17.95
N GLN A 57 1.79 4.23 -18.54
CA GLN A 57 2.88 4.96 -17.89
C GLN A 57 2.38 6.23 -17.20
N ARG A 58 1.15 6.70 -17.52
CA ARG A 58 0.53 7.89 -16.95
C ARG A 58 -0.96 7.68 -16.72
#